data_AF-A0A816DJC6-F1
#
_entry.id   AF-A0A816DJC6-F1
#
_cell.length_a   1.000
_cell.length_b   1.000
_cell.length_c   1.000
_cell.angle_alpha   90.00
_cell.angle_beta   90.00
_cell.angle_gamma   90.00
#
_symmetry.space_group_name_H-M   'P 1'
#
loop_
_entity.id
_entity.type
_entity.pdbx_description
1 polymer ?
#
loop_
_entity_poly.entity_id
_entity_poly.type
_entity_poly.pdbx_seq_one_letter_code
_entity_poly.pdbx_strand_id
1 'polypeptide(L)' 'MNAVGHSYTIMLTISMNGKLIDPIFICLQEPTGKLGPRVKQSIYQERNIHVTYSKFGKLTKTHIQYWAENGLSPSVSKD' A
#
# COMPACT_ATOMS: atom_id res chain seq x y z
N MET A 1 -7.52 -21.18 -18.35
CA MET A 1 -7.07 -20.89 -16.98
C MET A 1 -7.09 -19.39 -16.79
N ASN A 2 -7.99 -18.84 -15.97
CA ASN A 2 -7.78 -17.48 -15.48
C ASN A 2 -6.58 -17.57 -14.55
N ALA A 3 -5.48 -16.87 -14.86
CA ALA A 3 -4.47 -16.62 -13.85
C ALA A 3 -5.20 -15.89 -12.71
N VAL A 4 -5.39 -16.57 -11.58
CA VAL A 4 -5.97 -15.98 -10.36
C VAL A 4 -4.89 -15.09 -9.74
N GLY A 5 -4.45 -14.09 -10.51
CA GLY A 5 -3.49 -13.09 -10.08
C GLY A 5 -4.29 -11.94 -9.49
N HIS A 6 -4.28 -11.81 -8.17
CA HIS A 6 -4.70 -10.57 -7.55
C HIS A 6 -3.80 -9.47 -8.11
N SER A 7 -4.38 -8.47 -8.78
CA SER A 7 -3.58 -7.33 -9.23
C SER A 7 -3.20 -6.50 -8.00
N TYR A 8 -1.97 -5.99 -7.98
CA TYR A 8 -1.53 -5.08 -6.95
C TYR A 8 -0.67 -3.97 -7.54
N THR A 9 -0.65 -2.84 -6.85
CA THR A 9 0.22 -1.70 -7.17
C THR A 9 1.13 -1.43 -5.98
N ILE A 10 2.43 -1.32 -6.22
CA ILE A 10 3.42 -0.91 -5.21
C ILE A 10 3.89 0.50 -5.55
N MET A 11 3.86 1.38 -4.56
CA MET A 11 4.46 2.71 -4.60
C MET A 11 5.67 2.70 -3.66
N LEU A 12 6.85 2.81 -4.27
CA LEU A 12 8.12 2.97 -3.57
C LEU A 12 8.46 4.45 -3.47
N THR A 13 9.09 4.85 -2.38
CA THR A 13 9.67 6.20 -2.27
C THR A 13 11.18 6.10 -2.17
N ILE A 14 11.88 6.81 -3.05
CA ILE A 14 13.35 6.86 -3.06
C ILE A 14 13.74 8.30 -2.75
N SER A 15 14.60 8.48 -1.75
CA SER A 15 15.15 9.78 -1.38
C SER A 15 16.12 10.30 -2.44
N MET A 16 16.48 11.58 -2.35
CA MET A 16 17.47 12.19 -3.25
C MET A 16 18.87 11.56 -3.14
N ASN A 17 19.21 10.93 -2.01
CA ASN A 17 20.48 10.22 -1.84
C ASN A 17 20.42 8.74 -2.28
N GLY A 18 19.32 8.33 -2.94
CA GLY A 18 19.17 6.99 -3.51
C GLY A 18 18.78 5.90 -2.50
N LYS A 19 18.35 6.27 -1.29
CA LYS A 19 17.87 5.32 -0.29
C LYS A 19 16.38 5.04 -0.48
N LEU A 20 15.99 3.78 -0.30
CA LEU A 20 14.59 3.40 -0.18
C LEU A 20 14.08 3.91 1.18
N ILE A 21 12.97 4.63 1.16
CA ILE A 21 12.29 5.10 2.36
C ILE A 21 11.22 4.07 2.74
N ASP A 22 11.33 3.54 3.96
CA ASP A 22 10.31 2.70 4.57
C ASP A 22 9.25 3.57 5.27
N PRO A 23 7.97 3.13 5.34
CA PRO A 23 7.44 1.90 4.76
C PRO A 23 7.12 2.02 3.26
N ILE A 24 6.98 0.89 2.57
CA ILE A 24 6.48 0.85 1.18
C ILE A 24 4.94 0.87 1.16
N PHE A 25 4.33 1.50 0.15
CA PHE A 25 2.88 1.59 0.04
C PHE A 25 2.34 0.60 -1.00
N ILE A 26 1.47 -0.32 -0.57
CA ILE A 26 0.91 -1.38 -1.42
C ILE A 26 -0.61 -1.23 -1.49
N CYS A 27 -1.16 -1.26 -2.70
CA CYS A 27 -2.59 -1.36 -2.95
C CYS A 27 -2.94 -2.75 -3.48
N LEU A 28 -3.72 -3.51 -2.72
CA LEU A 28 -4.22 -4.82 -3.11
C LEU A 28 -5.59 -4.69 -3.80
N GLN A 29 -5.82 -5.50 -4.83
CA GLN A 29 -7.12 -5.59 -5.47
C GLN A 29 -8.10 -6.44 -4.64
N GLU A 30 -9.18 -5.82 -4.20
CA GLU A 30 -10.31 -6.47 -3.53
C GLU A 30 -11.60 -6.23 -4.33
N PRO A 31 -12.43 -7.24 -4.63
CA PRO A 31 -13.63 -7.06 -5.46
C PRO A 31 -14.60 -5.97 -4.98
N THR A 32 -14.68 -5.78 -3.66
CA THR A 32 -15.52 -4.75 -3.01
C THR A 32 -14.77 -3.46 -2.71
N GLY A 33 -13.47 -3.40 -3.03
CA GLY A 33 -12.54 -2.33 -2.65
C GLY A 33 -12.20 -2.29 -1.15
N LYS A 34 -12.64 -3.30 -0.38
CA LYS A 34 -12.38 -3.40 1.05
C LYS A 34 -11.96 -4.82 1.39
N LEU A 35 -11.09 -4.96 2.39
CA LEU A 35 -10.71 -6.27 2.89
C LEU A 35 -11.91 -6.97 3.55
N GLY A 36 -12.13 -8.24 3.18
CA GLY A 36 -13.18 -9.05 3.78
C GLY A 36 -12.93 -9.33 5.27
N PRO A 37 -13.99 -9.49 6.10
CA PRO A 37 -13.84 -9.69 7.55
C PRO A 37 -12.96 -10.87 7.94
N ARG A 38 -13.03 -11.99 7.19
CA ARG A 38 -12.22 -13.19 7.42
C ARG A 38 -10.74 -12.92 7.16
N VAL A 39 -10.42 -12.30 6.02
CA VAL A 39 -9.02 -12.00 5.65
C VAL A 39 -8.43 -10.97 6.60
N LYS A 40 -9.23 -9.99 7.07
CA LYS A 40 -8.79 -9.00 8.06
C LYS A 40 -8.29 -9.63 9.36
N GLN A 41 -8.81 -10.80 9.76
CA GLN A 41 -8.39 -11.50 10.97
C GLN A 41 -7.07 -12.26 10.82
N SER A 42 -6.68 -12.61 9.59
CA SER A 42 -5.53 -13.48 9.32
C SER A 42 -4.47 -12.84 8.43
N ILE A 43 -4.68 -11.62 7.96
CA ILE A 43 -3.75 -10.97 7.03
C ILE A 43 -2.44 -10.64 7.75
N TYR A 44 -1.34 -11.06 7.14
CA TYR A 44 -0.01 -10.71 7.59
C TYR A 44 0.24 -9.21 7.39
N GLN A 45 0.73 -8.53 8.42
CA GLN A 45 1.12 -7.12 8.35
C GLN A 45 2.53 -6.96 8.88
N GLU A 46 3.44 -6.55 8.01
CA GLU A 46 4.81 -6.21 8.37
C GLU A 46 4.93 -4.71 8.66
N ARG A 47 5.85 -4.32 9.54
CA ARG A 47 6.02 -2.92 9.95
C ARG A 47 6.51 -2.01 8.82
N ASN A 48 7.24 -2.56 7.85
CA ASN A 48 7.79 -1.81 6.71
C ASN A 48 6.84 -1.76 5.51
N ILE A 49 5.58 -2.20 5.65
CA ILE A 49 4.60 -2.17 4.58
C ILE A 49 3.33 -1.48 5.07
N HIS A 50 2.89 -0.49 4.29
CA HIS A 50 1.58 0.10 4.44
C HIS A 50 0.64 -0.47 3.37
N VAL A 51 -0.42 -1.17 3.78
CA VAL A 51 -1.35 -1.83 2.87
C VAL A 51 -2.68 -1.06 2.79
N THR A 52 -3.13 -0.81 1.57
CA THR A 52 -4.47 -0.32 1.24
C THR A 52 -5.16 -1.23 0.22
N TYR A 53 -6.44 -0.99 -0.05
CA TYR A 53 -7.27 -1.87 -0.88
C TYR A 53 -8.09 -1.04 -1.87
N SER A 54 -8.24 -1.52 -3.10
CA SER A 54 -9.15 -0.90 -4.07
C SER A 54 -9.75 -1.93 -5.02
N LYS A 55 -10.86 -1.56 -5.69
CA LYS A 55 -11.60 -2.48 -6.57
C LYS A 55 -10.75 -3.04 -7.72
N PHE A 56 -9.78 -2.27 -8.18
CA PHE A 56 -8.94 -2.58 -9.33
C PHE A 56 -7.46 -2.69 -8.97
N GLY A 57 -7.11 -2.65 -7.68
CA GLY A 57 -5.71 -2.63 -7.22
C GLY A 57 -4.94 -1.38 -7.66
N LYS A 58 -5.65 -0.33 -8.09
CA LYS A 58 -5.08 0.96 -8.52
C LYS A 58 -5.09 1.96 -7.39
N LEU A 59 -4.05 2.78 -7.33
CA LEU A 59 -4.00 3.96 -6.48
C LEU A 59 -4.80 5.10 -7.13
N THR A 60 -5.54 5.83 -6.31
CA THR A 60 -6.24 7.06 -6.71
C THR A 60 -5.63 8.24 -5.97
N LYS A 61 -6.06 9.46 -6.34
CA LYS A 61 -5.63 10.69 -5.65
C LYS A 61 -5.84 10.63 -4.13
N THR A 62 -6.97 10.09 -3.67
CA THR A 62 -7.26 9.97 -2.23
C THR A 62 -6.30 9.01 -1.53
N HIS A 63 -5.92 7.90 -2.17
CA HIS A 63 -4.92 6.98 -1.62
C HIS A 63 -3.55 7.65 -1.50
N ILE A 64 -3.16 8.44 -2.50
CA ILE A 64 -1.87 9.14 -2.51
C ILE A 64 -1.83 10.26 -1.46
N GLN A 65 -2.92 11.03 -1.32
CA GLN A 65 -3.03 12.04 -0.26
C GLN A 65 -2.91 11.42 1.14
N TYR A 66 -3.65 10.34 1.37
CA TYR A 66 -3.56 9.58 2.60
C TYR A 66 -2.13 9.08 2.86
N TRP A 67 -1.47 8.52 1.83
CA TRP A 67 -0.08 8.06 1.93
C TRP A 67 0.89 9.20 2.28
N ALA A 68 0.75 10.37 1.65
CA ALA A 68 1.60 11.52 1.90
C ALA A 68 1.54 11.98 3.36
N GLU A 69 0.32 12.05 3.92
CA GLU A 69 0.08 12.52 5.27
C GLU A 69 0.43 11.48 6.35
N ASN A 70 0.07 10.22 6.13
CA ASN A 70 0.09 9.19 7.19
C ASN A 70 1.25 8.21 7.08
N GLY A 71 1.89 8.12 5.91
CA GLY A 71 2.99 7.19 5.67
C GLY A 71 4.30 7.91 5.38
N LEU A 72 4.30 8.77 4.37
CA LEU A 72 5.52 9.41 3.90
C LEU A 72 6.04 10.50 4.85
N SER A 73 5.21 11.47 5.22
CA SER A 73 5.61 12.59 6.09
C SER A 73 6.23 12.14 7.43
N PRO A 74 5.66 11.14 8.15
CA PRO A 74 6.28 10.60 9.36
C PRO A 74 7.59 9.84 9.16
N SER A 75 7.90 9.44 7.92
CA SER A 75 9.08 8.64 7.57
C SER A 75 10.24 9.51 7.14
N VAL A 76 9.97 10.57 6.35
CA VAL A 76 10.99 11.53 5.92
C VAL A 76 11.44 12.44 7.06
N SER A 77 10.60 12.68 8.06
CA SER A 77 10.97 13.49 9.25
C SER A 77 11.92 12.79 10.23
N LYS A 78 12.24 11.51 9.99
CA LYS A 78 13.15 10.70 10.83
C LYS A 78 14.54 10.51 10.23
N ASP A 79 14.72 10.82 8.94
CA ASP A 79 16.00 10.82 8.23
C ASP A 79 16.71 12.17 8.38
#